data_AF-A0A3C1KN48-F1
#
_entry.id   AF-A0A3C1KN48-F1
#
_cell.length_a   1.000
_cell.length_b   1.000
_cell.length_c   1.000
_cell.angle_alpha   90.00
_cell.angle_beta   90.00
_cell.angle_gamma   90.00
#
_symmetry.space_group_name_H-M   'P 1'
#
loop_
_entity.id
_entity.type
_entity.pdbx_description
1 polymer ?
#
loop_
_entity_poly.entity_id
_entity_poly.type
_entity_poly.pdbx_seq_one_letter_code
_entity_poly.pdbx_strand_id
1 'polypeptide(L)' 'MNLDNIRIVLVNTSHPGNIGGVARAMKNMGLSRLVLVEPRQYPDEQATWRAAGALDVLEAAVVCPTLDEA' A
#
# COMPACT_ATOMS: atom_id res chain seq x y z
N MET A 1 -14.08 -16.38 -4.92
CA MET A 1 -12.66 -16.05 -5.19
C MET A 1 -12.06 -15.63 -3.85
N ASN A 2 -10.91 -16.18 -3.46
CA ASN A 2 -10.27 -15.78 -2.20
C ASN A 2 -9.36 -14.56 -2.44
N LEU A 3 -9.74 -13.40 -1.90
CA LEU A 3 -9.00 -12.15 -2.06
C LEU A 3 -7.70 -12.10 -1.25
N ASP A 4 -7.56 -12.95 -0.23
CA ASP A 4 -6.35 -13.05 0.61
C ASP A 4 -5.13 -13.53 -0.19
N ASN A 5 -5.35 -14.11 -1.37
CA ASN A 5 -4.29 -14.56 -2.28
C ASN A 5 -3.81 -13.47 -3.25
N ILE A 6 -4.38 -12.26 -3.20
CA ILE A 6 -4.01 -11.15 -4.07
C ILE A 6 -3.12 -10.18 -3.30
N ARG A 7 -1.94 -9.88 -3.86
CA ARG A 7 -1.04 -8.84 -3.37
C ARG A 7 -1.05 -7.67 -4.35
N ILE A 8 -1.13 -6.45 -3.81
CA ILE A 8 -0.93 -5.22 -4.58
C ILE A 8 0.48 -4.73 -4.30
N VAL A 9 1.33 -4.73 -5.33
CA VAL A 9 2.74 -4.34 -5.24
C VAL A 9 2.93 -2.99 -5.90
N LEU A 10 3.37 -1.99 -5.15
CA LEU A 10 3.71 -0.66 -5.67
C LEU A 10 5.22 -0.48 -5.71
N VAL A 11 5.77 -0.31 -6.90
CA VAL A 11 7.23 -0.22 -7.12
C VAL A 11 7.64 1.23 -7.32
N ASN A 12 8.64 1.69 -6.56
CA ASN A 12 9.24 3.01 -6.68
C ASN A 12 8.22 4.16 -6.63
N THR A 13 7.20 4.02 -5.78
CA THR A 13 6.11 5.01 -5.68
C THR A 13 6.68 6.37 -5.32
N SER A 14 6.45 7.35 -6.19
CA SER A 14 7.09 8.67 -6.07
C SER A 14 6.40 9.61 -5.09
N HIS A 15 5.08 9.54 -4.97
CA HIS A 15 4.31 10.44 -4.10
C HIS A 15 3.60 9.62 -3.00
N PRO A 16 3.85 9.89 -1.71
CA PRO A 16 3.25 9.12 -0.61
C PRO A 16 1.72 9.14 -0.63
N GLY A 17 1.11 10.25 -1.06
CA GLY A 17 -0.35 10.34 -1.20
C GLY A 17 -0.98 9.31 -2.15
N ASN A 18 -0.21 8.79 -3.13
CA ASN A 18 -0.69 7.72 -4.00
C ASN A 18 -0.76 6.37 -3.27
N ILE A 19 0.14 6.13 -2.31
CA ILE A 19 0.12 4.93 -1.47
C ILE A 19 -1.18 4.91 -0.65
N GLY A 20 -1.53 6.05 -0.03
CA GLY A 20 -2.81 6.21 0.67
C GLY A 20 -4.02 6.03 -0.26
N GLY A 21 -3.98 6.62 -1.46
CA GLY A 21 -5.05 6.45 -2.46
C GLY A 21 -5.25 4.99 -2.87
N VAL A 22 -4.16 4.24 -3.04
CA VAL A 22 -4.21 2.80 -3.32
C VAL A 22 -4.76 2.02 -2.12
N ALA A 23 -4.30 2.29 -0.91
CA ALA A 23 -4.83 1.65 0.30
C ALA A 23 -6.35 1.83 0.43
N ARG A 24 -6.85 3.05 0.17
CA ARG A 24 -8.30 3.32 0.12
C ARG A 24 -9.01 2.49 -0.95
N ALA A 25 -8.45 2.43 -2.16
CA ALA A 25 -9.04 1.65 -3.25
C ALA A 25 -9.05 0.15 -2.90
N MET A 26 -7.98 -0.37 -2.33
CA MET A 26 -7.88 -1.75 -1.88
C MET A 26 -8.97 -2.09 -0.86
N LYS A 27 -9.12 -1.27 0.19
CA LYS A 27 -10.13 -1.50 1.22
C LYS A 27 -11.55 -1.50 0.67
N ASN A 28 -11.87 -0.57 -0.23
CA ASN A 28 -13.18 -0.53 -0.91
C ASN A 28 -13.45 -1.79 -1.76
N MET A 29 -12.40 -2.48 -2.19
CA MET A 29 -12.48 -3.70 -3.01
C MET A 29 -12.26 -4.98 -2.20
N GLY A 30 -12.15 -4.90 -0.87
CA GLY A 30 -11.92 -6.05 0.01
C GLY A 30 -10.49 -6.63 -0.06
N LEU A 31 -9.52 -5.87 -0.58
CA LEU A 31 -8.10 -6.22 -0.62
C LEU A 31 -7.37 -5.62 0.58
N SER A 32 -6.41 -6.37 1.12
CA SER A 32 -5.69 -5.98 2.35
C SER A 32 -4.16 -6.09 2.26
N ARG A 33 -3.62 -6.85 1.29
CA ARG A 33 -2.18 -7.13 1.22
C ARG A 33 -1.44 -6.14 0.33
N LEU A 34 -0.91 -5.09 0.94
CA LEU A 34 -0.12 -4.05 0.28
C LEU A 34 1.38 -4.32 0.47
N VAL A 35 2.14 -4.25 -0.61
CA VAL A 35 3.62 -4.33 -0.58
C VAL A 35 4.20 -3.12 -1.32
N LEU A 36 5.20 -2.49 -0.73
CA LEU A 36 5.90 -1.32 -1.26
C LEU A 36 7.36 -1.69 -1.54
N VAL A 37 7.75 -1.64 -2.81
CA VAL A 37 9.13 -1.86 -3.23
C VAL A 37 9.80 -0.50 -3.39
N GLU A 38 10.81 -0.23 -2.57
CA GLU A 38 11.59 1.03 -2.58
C GLU A 38 10.72 2.30 -2.77
N PRO A 39 9.67 2.52 -1.95
CA PRO A 39 8.91 3.76 -2.03
C PRO A 39 9.85 4.95 -1.74
N ARG A 40 9.75 6.03 -2.53
CA ARG A 40 10.64 7.19 -2.35
C ARG A 40 10.46 7.87 -0.99
N GLN A 41 9.26 7.81 -0.44
CA GLN A 41 8.90 8.44 0.82
C GLN A 41 7.76 7.65 1.46
N TYR A 42 8.08 6.87 2.50
CA TYR A 42 7.13 6.11 3.31
C TYR A 42 7.83 5.62 4.59
N PRO A 43 7.21 5.69 5.78
CA PRO A 43 5.88 6.23 6.09
C PRO A 43 5.81 7.76 5.91
N ASP A 44 4.61 8.29 5.67
CA ASP A 44 4.37 9.73 5.48
C ASP A 44 2.92 10.13 5.78
N GLU A 45 2.72 11.32 6.35
CA GLU A 45 1.38 11.81 6.72
C GLU A 45 0.43 11.95 5.52
N GLN A 46 0.95 12.25 4.32
CA GLN A 46 0.11 12.33 3.12
C GLN A 46 -0.48 10.97 2.75
N ALA A 47 0.25 9.87 2.98
CA ALA A 47 -0.30 8.53 2.77
C ALA A 47 -1.46 8.28 3.76
N THR A 48 -1.26 8.61 5.03
CA THR A 48 -2.27 8.50 6.10
C THR A 48 -3.53 9.32 5.77
N TRP A 49 -3.38 10.60 5.41
CA TRP A 49 -4.51 11.46 5.06
C TRP A 49 -5.27 10.96 3.82
N ARG A 50 -4.55 10.43 2.83
CA ARG A 50 -5.15 9.93 1.59
C ARG A 50 -5.78 8.55 1.73
N ALA A 51 -5.40 7.77 2.74
CA ALA A 51 -5.97 6.46 3.03
C ALA A 51 -7.44 6.53 3.50
N ALA A 52 -7.88 7.64 4.08
CA ALA A 52 -9.29 7.93 4.38
C ALA A 52 -10.07 6.72 4.92
N GLY A 53 -9.62 6.16 6.06
CA GLY A 53 -10.23 5.00 6.71
C GLY A 53 -9.59 3.65 6.39
N ALA A 54 -8.61 3.60 5.48
CA ALA A 54 -7.82 2.42 5.15
C ALA A 54 -6.44 2.38 5.84
N LEU A 55 -6.36 2.86 7.09
CA LEU A 55 -5.11 2.88 7.86
C LEU A 55 -4.61 1.47 8.17
N ASP A 56 -5.51 0.53 8.41
CA ASP A 56 -5.22 -0.90 8.57
C ASP A 56 -4.43 -1.49 7.40
N VAL A 57 -4.71 -1.07 6.16
CA VAL A 57 -3.96 -1.52 4.97
C VAL A 57 -2.55 -0.92 4.94
N LEU A 58 -2.38 0.33 5.42
CA LEU A 58 -1.07 0.97 5.51
C LEU A 58 -0.22 0.40 6.66
N GLU A 59 -0.85 0.13 7.80
CA GLU A 59 -0.22 -0.46 8.99
C GLU A 59 0.25 -1.90 8.73
N ALA A 60 -0.51 -2.65 7.93
CA ALA A 60 -0.14 -4.00 7.49
C ALA A 60 0.77 -4.03 6.25
N ALA A 61 1.13 -2.87 5.67
CA ALA A 61 1.94 -2.81 4.46
C ALA A 61 3.36 -3.32 4.70
N VAL A 62 3.85 -4.19 3.82
CA VAL A 62 5.23 -4.68 3.85
C VAL A 62 6.10 -3.80 2.96
N VAL A 63 7.25 -3.36 3.45
CA VAL A 63 8.23 -2.60 2.67
C VAL A 63 9.44 -3.48 2.40
N CYS A 64 9.87 -3.58 1.14
CA CYS A 64 11.00 -4.39 0.73
C CYS A 64 11.92 -3.63 -0.25
N PRO A 65 13.21 -4.00 -0.34
CA PRO A 65 14.19 -3.33 -1.18
C PRO A 65 14.13 -3.77 -2.65
N THR A 66 13.51 -4.89 -2.98
CA THR A 66 13.50 -5.43 -4.36
C THR A 66 12.15 -6.01 -4.74
N LEU A 67 11.89 -6.09 -6.05
CA LEU A 67 10.66 -6.70 -6.56
C LEU A 67 10.62 -8.21 -6.30
N ASP A 68 11.78 -8.87 -6.24
CA ASP A 68 11.86 -10.31 -6.00
C ASP A 68 11.47 -10.69 -4.57
N GLU A 69 11.60 -9.76 -3.62
CA GLU A 69 11.19 -9.92 -2.21
C GLU A 69 9.72 -9.57 -1.95
N ALA A 70 8.98 -9.11 -2.97
CA ALA A 70 7.62 -8.58 -2.85
C ALA A 70 6.50 -9.63 -2.84
#